data_AF-A0A1U6IHA1-F1
#
_entry.id   AF-A0A1U6IHA1-F1
#
_cell.length_a   1.000
_cell.length_b   1.000
_cell.length_c   1.000
_cell.angle_alpha   90.00
_cell.angle_beta   90.00
_cell.angle_gamma   90.00
#
_symmetry.space_group_name_H-M   'P 1'
#
loop_
_entity.id
_entity.type
_entity.pdbx_description
1 polymer ?
#
loop_
_entity_poly.entity_id
_entity_poly.type
_entity_poly.pdbx_seq_one_letter_code
_entity_poly.pdbx_strand_id
1 'polypeptide(L)'
;MKLTIGRSALLGAAAIASFSIAGNLHAHGNVTPQAVDTSALPDIDGGNDHWLEENPYTGNPKAIEIGESAYGQNCARCHGLQAISGGIAPDLRYLELGASGDEWFVERFRHGSSHDGKVYMPPFGDVLGQKAGWAIRTWLETQHTED
;
A
#
# COMPACT_ATOMS: atom_id res chain seq x y z
N MET A 1 -7.21 57.11 -15.21
CA MET A 1 -7.26 55.77 -15.85
C MET A 1 -6.03 54.87 -15.60
N LYS A 2 -4.95 55.32 -14.92
CA LYS A 2 -3.77 54.47 -14.61
C LYS A 2 -3.87 53.69 -13.28
N LEU A 3 -4.63 54.18 -12.30
CA LEU A 3 -4.80 53.51 -10.99
C LEU A 3 -5.57 52.18 -11.07
N THR A 4 -6.37 51.97 -12.12
CA THR A 4 -7.22 50.79 -12.32
C THR A 4 -6.42 49.57 -12.79
N ILE A 5 -5.39 49.76 -13.62
CA ILE A 5 -4.58 48.67 -14.17
C ILE A 5 -3.73 47.98 -13.09
N GLY A 6 -3.11 48.77 -12.20
CA GLY A 6 -2.32 48.23 -11.09
C GLY A 6 -3.14 47.43 -10.08
N ARG A 7 -4.37 47.87 -9.80
CA ARG A 7 -5.30 47.15 -8.90
C ARG A 7 -5.81 45.85 -9.54
N SER A 8 -6.12 45.86 -10.83
CA SER A 8 -6.50 44.65 -11.57
C SER A 8 -5.36 43.63 -11.65
N ALA A 9 -4.12 44.08 -11.85
CA ALA A 9 -2.94 43.20 -11.85
C ALA A 9 -2.69 42.59 -10.47
N LEU A 10 -2.84 43.36 -9.39
CA LEU A 10 -2.67 42.88 -8.02
C LEU A 10 -3.74 41.83 -7.63
N LEU A 11 -5.00 42.08 -8.01
CA LEU A 11 -6.10 41.13 -7.78
C LEU A 11 -5.92 39.84 -8.58
N GLY A 12 -5.45 39.93 -9.82
CA GLY A 12 -5.12 38.76 -10.63
C GLY A 12 -4.00 37.92 -10.03
N ALA A 13 -2.92 38.55 -9.57
CA ALA A 13 -1.81 37.86 -8.91
C ALA A 13 -2.23 37.19 -7.58
N ALA A 14 -3.06 37.87 -6.78
CA ALA A 14 -3.61 37.31 -5.55
C ALA A 14 -4.48 36.07 -5.82
N ALA A 15 -5.34 36.11 -6.86
CA ALA A 15 -6.17 34.97 -7.24
C ALA A 15 -5.33 33.76 -7.68
N ILE A 16 -4.28 33.97 -8.48
CA ILE A 16 -3.37 32.90 -8.91
C ILE A 16 -2.63 32.28 -7.72
N ALA A 17 -2.15 33.10 -6.79
CA ALA A 17 -1.49 32.63 -5.57
C ALA A 17 -2.45 31.80 -4.69
N SER A 18 -3.70 32.25 -4.51
CA SER A 18 -4.72 31.53 -3.75
C SER A 18 -5.09 30.18 -4.38
N PHE A 19 -5.20 30.11 -5.71
CA PHE A 19 -5.44 28.84 -6.43
C PHE A 19 -4.26 27.87 -6.30
N SER A 20 -3.02 28.39 -6.31
CA SER A 20 -1.82 27.57 -6.19
C SER A 20 -1.68 26.94 -4.79
N ILE A 21 -2.10 27.64 -3.74
CA ILE A 21 -2.09 27.13 -2.36
C ILE A 21 -3.16 26.05 -2.18
N ALA A 22 -4.35 26.22 -2.79
CA ALA A 22 -5.45 25.25 -2.67
C ALA A 22 -5.13 23.86 -3.27
N GLY A 23 -4.29 23.80 -4.31
CA GLY A 23 -3.89 22.53 -4.96
C GLY A 23 -2.96 21.65 -4.12
N ASN A 24 -2.24 22.22 -3.15
CA ASN A 24 -1.25 21.48 -2.35
C ASN A 24 -1.87 20.59 -1.26
N LEU A 25 -3.15 20.77 -0.93
CA LEU A 25 -3.80 20.07 0.18
C LEU A 25 -4.05 18.55 -0.07
N HIS A 26 -3.90 18.09 -1.32
CA HIS A 26 -4.13 16.68 -1.71
C HIS A 26 -2.84 15.90 -2.01
N ALA A 27 -1.67 16.50 -1.86
CA ALA A 27 -0.41 15.88 -2.29
C ALA A 27 0.00 14.63 -1.49
N HIS A 28 -0.63 14.37 -0.34
CA HIS A 28 -0.30 13.23 0.53
C HIS A 28 -1.27 12.05 0.45
N GLY A 29 -2.33 12.12 -0.38
CA GLY A 29 -3.34 11.06 -0.48
C GLY A 29 -4.07 10.79 0.84
N ASN A 30 -5.02 9.86 0.80
CA ASN A 30 -5.67 9.36 2.02
C ASN A 30 -4.72 8.40 2.74
N VAL A 31 -4.47 8.61 4.04
CA VAL A 31 -3.62 7.75 4.88
C VAL A 31 -4.37 6.60 5.54
N THR A 32 -5.68 6.49 5.34
CA THR A 32 -6.42 5.29 5.74
C THR A 32 -6.11 4.14 4.79
N PRO A 33 -6.06 2.88 5.25
CA PRO A 33 -5.99 1.73 4.36
C PRO A 33 -7.13 1.77 3.32
N GLN A 34 -6.79 1.42 2.08
CA GLN A 34 -7.72 1.39 0.97
C GLN A 34 -8.25 -0.03 0.80
N ALA A 35 -9.58 -0.17 0.69
CA ALA A 35 -10.22 -1.45 0.48
C ALA A 35 -9.75 -2.10 -0.83
N VAL A 36 -9.60 -3.43 -0.81
CA VAL A 36 -9.16 -4.23 -1.95
C VAL A 36 -10.32 -5.08 -2.43
N ASP A 37 -10.73 -4.93 -3.69
CA ASP A 37 -11.71 -5.82 -4.30
C ASP A 37 -11.08 -7.18 -4.60
N THR A 38 -11.51 -8.20 -3.87
CA THR A 38 -11.04 -9.59 -4.00
C THR A 38 -12.12 -10.53 -4.50
N SER A 39 -13.24 -10.00 -5.03
CA SER A 39 -14.38 -10.78 -5.52
C SER A 39 -14.01 -11.72 -6.68
N ALA A 40 -12.98 -11.37 -7.44
CA ALA A 40 -12.48 -12.17 -8.56
C ALA A 40 -11.50 -13.30 -8.15
N LEU A 41 -11.15 -13.41 -6.87
CA LEU A 41 -10.28 -14.45 -6.36
C LEU A 41 -11.08 -15.65 -5.84
N PRO A 42 -10.54 -16.89 -5.94
CA PRO A 42 -11.12 -18.05 -5.26
C PRO A 42 -11.35 -17.77 -3.77
N ASP A 43 -12.36 -18.40 -3.17
CA ASP A 43 -12.58 -18.26 -1.74
C ASP A 43 -11.61 -19.13 -0.92
N ILE A 44 -11.33 -18.68 0.30
CA ILE A 44 -10.49 -19.38 1.26
C ILE A 44 -11.40 -20.04 2.29
N ASP A 45 -11.23 -21.34 2.48
CA ASP A 45 -11.98 -22.08 3.50
C ASP A 45 -11.65 -21.52 4.90
N GLY A 46 -12.69 -21.35 5.73
CA GLY A 46 -12.55 -20.65 7.02
C GLY A 46 -12.40 -19.12 6.93
N GLY A 47 -12.41 -18.53 5.74
CA GLY A 47 -12.52 -17.08 5.53
C GLY A 47 -11.39 -16.27 6.19
N ASN A 48 -11.73 -15.35 7.11
CA ASN A 48 -10.76 -14.58 7.89
C ASN A 48 -10.59 -15.12 9.32
N ASP A 49 -11.38 -16.13 9.72
CA ASP A 49 -11.36 -16.71 11.06
C ASP A 49 -10.21 -17.71 11.21
N HIS A 50 -9.85 -18.38 10.11
CA HIS A 50 -8.72 -19.31 10.03
C HIS A 50 -7.74 -18.85 8.94
N TRP A 51 -6.55 -18.45 9.37
CA TRP A 51 -5.48 -18.03 8.46
C TRP A 51 -4.70 -19.24 7.97
N LEU A 52 -4.49 -19.30 6.66
CA LEU A 52 -3.57 -20.23 6.03
C LEU A 52 -2.13 -19.85 6.39
N GLU A 53 -1.24 -20.83 6.33
CA GLU A 53 0.20 -20.64 6.56
C GLU A 53 0.98 -20.48 5.24
N GLU A 54 0.43 -21.01 4.14
CA GLU A 54 1.03 -20.98 2.81
C GLU A 54 0.12 -20.24 1.81
N ASN A 55 0.72 -19.62 0.81
CA ASN A 55 0.00 -18.82 -0.18
C ASN A 55 -0.87 -19.70 -1.11
N PRO A 56 -2.22 -19.59 -1.05
CA PRO A 56 -3.10 -20.37 -1.91
C PRO A 56 -3.14 -19.86 -3.36
N TYR A 57 -2.53 -18.72 -3.66
CA TYR A 57 -2.63 -18.04 -4.95
C TYR A 57 -1.32 -17.95 -5.71
N THR A 58 -0.23 -18.60 -5.26
CA THR A 58 1.06 -18.59 -5.97
C THR A 58 0.90 -18.87 -7.47
N GLY A 59 1.42 -17.95 -8.29
CA GLY A 59 1.33 -18.01 -9.76
C GLY A 59 -0.03 -17.65 -10.37
N ASN A 60 -1.04 -17.26 -9.59
CA ASN A 60 -2.35 -16.85 -10.11
C ASN A 60 -2.28 -15.44 -10.74
N PRO A 61 -2.54 -15.28 -12.05
CA PRO A 61 -2.41 -13.98 -12.73
C PRO A 61 -3.36 -12.90 -12.18
N LYS A 62 -4.57 -13.27 -11.76
CA LYS A 62 -5.54 -12.32 -11.22
C LYS A 62 -5.13 -11.87 -9.81
N ALA A 63 -4.57 -12.76 -8.99
CA ALA A 63 -4.03 -12.40 -7.69
C ALA A 63 -2.81 -11.47 -7.82
N ILE A 64 -1.94 -11.68 -8.82
CA ILE A 64 -0.82 -10.77 -9.12
C ILE A 64 -1.33 -9.37 -9.47
N GLU A 65 -2.30 -9.25 -10.37
CA GLU A 65 -2.89 -7.97 -10.78
C GLU A 65 -3.52 -7.21 -9.59
N ILE A 66 -4.33 -7.91 -8.79
CA ILE A 66 -4.96 -7.33 -7.59
C ILE A 66 -3.90 -6.96 -6.55
N GLY A 67 -2.91 -7.83 -6.36
CA GLY A 67 -1.81 -7.67 -5.42
C GLY A 67 -0.95 -6.46 -5.71
N GLU A 68 -0.62 -6.19 -6.97
CA GLU A 68 0.13 -5.01 -7.39
C GLU A 68 -0.59 -3.72 -6.96
N SER A 69 -1.89 -3.63 -7.29
CA SER A 69 -2.70 -2.46 -6.95
C SER A 69 -2.88 -2.31 -5.43
N ALA A 70 -3.15 -3.42 -4.74
CA ALA A 70 -3.31 -3.43 -3.29
C ALA A 70 -2.02 -3.01 -2.57
N TYR A 71 -0.87 -3.50 -3.03
CA TYR A 71 0.45 -3.14 -2.51
C TYR A 71 0.73 -1.65 -2.70
N GLY A 72 0.50 -1.13 -3.90
CA GLY A 72 0.70 0.28 -4.23
C GLY A 72 -0.09 1.22 -3.33
N GLN A 73 -1.32 0.84 -2.99
CA GLN A 73 -2.22 1.65 -2.15
C GLN A 73 -1.93 1.56 -0.65
N ASN A 74 -1.48 0.39 -0.16
CA ASN A 74 -1.42 0.12 1.28
C ASN A 74 0.00 -0.03 1.84
N CYS A 75 0.98 -0.41 1.03
CA CYS A 75 2.30 -0.86 1.51
C CYS A 75 3.44 0.04 1.00
N ALA A 76 3.32 0.51 -0.24
CA ALA A 76 4.41 1.18 -0.95
C ALA A 76 4.92 2.47 -0.29
N ARG A 77 4.12 3.12 0.56
CA ARG A 77 4.54 4.29 1.31
C ARG A 77 5.70 4.01 2.27
N CYS A 78 5.80 2.78 2.79
CA CYS A 78 6.84 2.39 3.75
C CYS A 78 7.86 1.43 3.11
N HIS A 79 7.37 0.48 2.33
CA HIS A 79 8.20 -0.55 1.68
C HIS A 79 8.67 -0.17 0.27
N GLY A 80 8.28 1.01 -0.21
CA GLY A 80 8.70 1.56 -1.49
C GLY A 80 7.87 1.11 -2.69
N LEU A 81 7.96 1.85 -3.79
CA LEU A 81 7.27 1.50 -5.05
C LEU A 81 7.88 0.23 -5.62
N GLN A 82 7.05 -0.67 -6.17
CA GLN A 82 7.51 -1.96 -6.70
C GLN A 82 8.32 -2.79 -5.66
N ALA A 83 8.01 -2.61 -4.37
CA ALA A 83 8.74 -3.22 -3.25
C ALA A 83 10.20 -2.79 -3.07
N ILE A 84 10.68 -1.80 -3.84
CA ILE A 84 12.04 -1.26 -3.74
C ILE A 84 12.10 -0.25 -2.61
N SER A 85 12.62 -0.65 -1.45
CA SER A 85 12.59 0.20 -0.25
C SER A 85 13.52 1.40 -0.35
N GLY A 86 13.05 2.55 0.17
CA GLY A 86 13.85 3.75 0.40
C GLY A 86 14.52 3.82 1.78
N GLY A 87 14.48 2.73 2.57
CA GLY A 87 15.10 2.65 3.90
C GLY A 87 14.17 2.98 5.09
N ILE A 88 12.87 3.19 4.87
CA ILE A 88 11.88 3.39 5.95
C ILE A 88 11.50 2.04 6.59
N ALA A 89 11.22 1.04 5.77
CA ALA A 89 10.89 -0.33 6.17
C ALA A 89 11.73 -1.32 5.34
N PRO A 90 11.77 -2.62 5.69
CA PRO A 90 12.51 -3.62 4.91
C PRO A 90 12.10 -3.67 3.44
N ASP A 91 13.05 -3.93 2.55
CA ASP A 91 12.78 -4.23 1.13
C ASP A 91 12.16 -5.62 1.04
N LEU A 92 10.93 -5.70 0.51
CA LEU A 92 10.17 -6.94 0.50
C LEU A 92 10.55 -7.87 -0.64
N ARG A 93 11.39 -7.43 -1.57
CA ARG A 93 11.91 -8.30 -2.63
C ARG A 93 12.85 -9.37 -2.08
N TYR A 94 13.40 -9.16 -0.90
CA TYR A 94 14.25 -10.13 -0.18
C TYR A 94 13.47 -11.15 0.65
N LEU A 95 12.14 -11.05 0.67
CA LEU A 95 11.34 -12.08 1.33
C LEU A 95 11.48 -13.39 0.54
N GLU A 96 11.87 -14.46 1.23
CA GLU A 96 12.04 -15.80 0.64
C GLU A 96 10.79 -16.26 -0.10
N LEU A 97 10.94 -17.13 -1.09
CA LEU A 97 9.82 -17.78 -1.77
C LEU A 97 9.38 -19.04 -0.99
N GLY A 98 8.09 -19.39 -1.12
CA GLY A 98 7.51 -20.57 -0.50
C GLY A 98 7.22 -20.40 1.00
N ALA A 99 7.01 -21.53 1.69
CA ALA A 99 6.43 -21.59 3.03
C ALA A 99 7.15 -20.72 4.08
N SER A 100 8.49 -20.65 4.07
CA SER A 100 9.24 -19.83 5.03
C SER A 100 8.95 -18.34 4.86
N GLY A 101 8.90 -17.85 3.62
CA GLY A 101 8.53 -16.47 3.33
C GLY A 101 7.06 -16.18 3.55
N ASP A 102 6.19 -17.17 3.33
CA ASP A 102 4.75 -17.06 3.56
C ASP A 102 4.41 -16.92 5.05
N GLU A 103 5.06 -17.71 5.90
CA GLU A 103 4.94 -17.61 7.36
C GLU A 103 5.34 -16.21 7.84
N TRP A 104 6.50 -15.72 7.38
CA TRP A 104 6.96 -14.37 7.71
C TRP A 104 6.00 -13.28 7.20
N PHE A 105 5.51 -13.42 5.97
CA PHE A 105 4.58 -12.46 5.39
C PHE A 105 3.28 -12.41 6.17
N VAL A 106 2.65 -13.56 6.41
CA VAL A 106 1.31 -13.64 6.97
C VAL A 106 1.30 -13.13 8.40
N GLU A 107 2.31 -13.45 9.20
CA GLU A 107 2.45 -12.96 10.57
C GLU A 107 2.59 -11.44 10.61
N ARG A 108 3.45 -10.86 9.76
CA ARG A 108 3.63 -9.40 9.69
C ARG A 108 2.42 -8.70 9.11
N PHE A 109 1.76 -9.27 8.10
CA PHE A 109 0.55 -8.70 7.52
C PHE A 109 -0.59 -8.65 8.54
N ARG A 110 -0.81 -9.75 9.28
CA ARG A 110 -1.89 -9.87 10.26
C ARG A 110 -1.68 -8.96 11.45
N HIS A 111 -0.50 -9.04 12.06
CA HIS A 111 -0.25 -8.47 13.39
C HIS A 111 0.60 -7.19 13.35
N GLY A 112 1.16 -6.86 12.20
CA GLY A 112 2.04 -5.72 12.06
C GLY A 112 3.36 -5.92 12.81
N SER A 113 3.94 -4.82 13.26
CA SER A 113 5.16 -4.80 14.08
C SER A 113 5.08 -3.63 15.04
N SER A 114 5.12 -3.92 16.34
CA SER A 114 5.11 -2.91 17.39
C SER A 114 6.15 -3.23 18.46
N HIS A 115 6.85 -2.21 18.94
CA HIS A 115 7.81 -2.34 20.04
C HIS A 115 7.78 -1.08 20.91
N ASP A 116 7.96 -1.22 22.22
CA ASP A 116 7.92 -0.10 23.19
C ASP A 116 6.64 0.77 23.07
N GLY A 117 5.50 0.15 22.78
CA GLY A 117 4.22 0.84 22.60
C GLY A 117 4.11 1.67 21.31
N LYS A 118 5.09 1.60 20.40
CA LYS A 118 5.07 2.27 19.10
C LYS A 118 4.78 1.27 17.99
N VAL A 119 3.86 1.65 17.10
CA VAL A 119 3.52 0.87 15.90
C VAL A 119 4.48 1.26 14.77
N TYR A 120 5.24 0.29 14.27
CA TYR A 120 6.16 0.44 13.14
C TYR A 120 5.54 -0.05 11.83
N MET A 121 4.76 -1.13 11.91
CA MET A 121 3.95 -1.65 10.81
C MET A 121 2.53 -1.88 11.35
N PRO A 122 1.49 -1.27 10.74
CA PRO A 122 0.11 -1.49 11.16
C PRO A 122 -0.33 -2.95 10.93
N PRO A 123 -1.21 -3.51 11.79
CA PRO A 123 -1.86 -4.78 11.51
C PRO A 123 -2.92 -4.59 10.41
N PHE A 124 -2.79 -5.31 9.31
CA PHE A 124 -3.71 -5.24 8.17
C PHE A 124 -4.70 -6.41 8.11
N GLY A 125 -4.52 -7.44 8.94
CA GLY A 125 -5.33 -8.66 8.92
C GLY A 125 -6.84 -8.40 8.91
N ASP A 126 -7.36 -7.71 9.93
CA ASP A 126 -8.79 -7.40 10.04
C ASP A 126 -9.25 -6.28 9.10
N VAL A 127 -8.30 -5.47 8.61
CA VAL A 127 -8.59 -4.28 7.81
C VAL A 127 -8.81 -4.63 6.35
N LEU A 128 -7.96 -5.50 5.80
CA LEU A 128 -7.96 -5.87 4.38
C LEU A 128 -8.45 -7.31 4.16
N GLY A 129 -8.30 -8.17 5.17
CA GLY A 129 -8.65 -9.58 5.08
C GLY A 129 -7.60 -10.44 4.38
N GLN A 130 -7.76 -11.74 4.54
CA GLN A 130 -6.81 -12.76 4.10
C GLN A 130 -6.68 -12.84 2.56
N LYS A 131 -7.79 -12.70 1.81
CA LYS A 131 -7.74 -12.71 0.34
C LYS A 131 -6.85 -11.59 -0.21
N ALA A 132 -6.91 -10.40 0.40
CA ALA A 132 -6.09 -9.26 -0.01
C ALA A 132 -4.62 -9.46 0.38
N GLY A 133 -4.36 -9.98 1.58
CA GLY A 133 -3.01 -10.33 2.03
C GLY A 133 -2.32 -11.29 1.08
N TRP A 134 -2.98 -12.40 0.74
CA TRP A 134 -2.40 -13.39 -0.19
C TRP A 134 -2.26 -12.88 -1.63
N ALA A 135 -3.15 -11.99 -2.09
CA ALA A 135 -2.95 -11.32 -3.38
C ALA A 135 -1.67 -10.48 -3.38
N ILE A 136 -1.45 -9.67 -2.34
CA ILE A 136 -0.22 -8.88 -2.16
C ILE A 136 1.00 -9.79 -2.15
N ARG A 137 0.97 -10.89 -1.38
CA ARG A 137 2.07 -11.87 -1.34
C ARG A 137 2.37 -12.46 -2.71
N THR A 138 1.33 -12.87 -3.44
CA THR A 138 1.48 -13.44 -4.78
C THR A 138 2.15 -12.47 -5.74
N TRP A 139 1.81 -11.18 -5.66
CA TRP A 139 2.53 -10.18 -6.45
C TRP A 139 3.98 -10.00 -5.96
N LEU A 140 4.24 -9.97 -4.64
CA LEU A 140 5.60 -9.87 -4.09
C LEU A 140 6.52 -11.01 -4.53
N GLU A 141 5.99 -12.24 -4.67
CA GLU A 141 6.73 -13.37 -5.22
C GLU A 141 7.29 -13.07 -6.62
N THR A 142 6.59 -12.26 -7.44
CA THR A 142 7.06 -11.85 -8.77
C THR A 142 8.16 -10.79 -8.74
N GLN A 143 8.31 -10.09 -7.61
CA GLN A 143 9.31 -9.04 -7.43
C GLN A 143 10.59 -9.55 -6.74
N HIS A 144 10.61 -10.83 -6.35
CA HIS A 144 11.68 -11.42 -5.56
C HIS A 144 13.06 -11.29 -6.25
N THR A 145 14.08 -11.00 -5.45
CA THR A 145 15.49 -10.99 -5.87
C THR A 145 16.40 -11.45 -4.73
N GLU A 146 17.56 -12.01 -5.07
CA GLU A 146 18.59 -12.47 -4.12
C GLU A 146 19.73 -11.45 -3.91
N ASP A 147 19.75 -10.37 -4.72
CA ASP A 147 20.82 -9.34 -4.79
C ASP A 147 20.67 -8.17 -3.81
#